data_AF-A0A1X0RVI0-F1
#
_entry.id   AF-A0A1X0RVI0-F1
#
_cell.length_a   1.000
_cell.length_b   1.000
_cell.length_c   1.000
_cell.angle_alpha   90.00
_cell.angle_beta   90.00
_cell.angle_gamma   90.00
#
_symmetry.space_group_name_H-M   'P 1'
#
loop_
_entity.id
_entity.type
_entity.pdbx_description
1 polymer ?
#
loop_
_entity_poly.entity_id
_entity_poly.type
_entity_poly.pdbx_seq_one_letter_code
_entity_poly.pdbx_strand_id
1 'polypeptide(L)'
;MVLSMSQSKQTFLVYDTTDSFIIISIFTKEPEFQAWLIEVKDADVETLSQSKRKEMFIEFMEDYNTATLPHKKFYSIEKWEKRQQAIRMGEQYVEETFDFAKDEERLRQHHKQAAKAAAASRQPALQLSEDQIKELSRVNRERIEADRMRKMGLTPKEGMGVRYEEVDL
;
A
#
# COMPACT_ATOMS: atom_id res chain seq x y z
N MET A 1 -37.58 -38.77 38.52
CA MET A 1 -37.44 -37.42 37.93
C MET A 1 -36.04 -37.32 37.36
N VAL A 2 -35.87 -37.70 36.09
CA VAL A 2 -34.56 -37.69 35.42
C VAL A 2 -34.70 -36.66 34.31
N LEU A 3 -34.10 -35.48 34.50
CA LEU A 3 -34.23 -34.38 33.55
C LEU A 3 -33.50 -34.73 32.24
N SER A 4 -34.26 -34.48 31.17
CA SER A 4 -33.93 -34.71 29.76
C SER A 4 -32.66 -33.98 29.31
N MET A 5 -31.85 -34.70 28.56
CA MET A 5 -30.76 -34.15 27.75
C MET A 5 -31.33 -33.19 26.69
N SER A 6 -30.68 -32.05 26.49
CA SER A 6 -30.80 -31.24 25.28
C SER A 6 -29.40 -30.75 24.90
N GLN A 7 -28.68 -31.59 24.17
CA GLN A 7 -27.44 -31.19 23.49
C GLN A 7 -27.86 -30.33 22.30
N SER A 8 -27.62 -29.03 22.42
CA SER A 8 -27.72 -28.08 21.30
C SER A 8 -26.78 -28.55 20.18
N LYS A 9 -27.34 -28.92 19.04
CA LYS A 9 -26.58 -29.24 17.83
C LYS A 9 -26.02 -27.92 17.29
N GLN A 10 -24.78 -27.59 17.69
CA GLN A 10 -23.98 -26.59 17.00
C GLN A 10 -23.73 -27.11 15.59
N THR A 11 -24.47 -26.61 14.60
CA THR A 11 -24.21 -26.86 13.18
C THR A 11 -22.93 -26.15 12.80
N PHE A 12 -21.79 -26.81 13.04
CA PHE A 12 -20.52 -26.40 12.46
C PHE A 12 -20.61 -26.72 10.97
N LEU A 13 -20.80 -25.70 10.14
CA LEU A 13 -20.65 -25.82 8.70
C LEU A 13 -19.17 -26.14 8.47
N VAL A 14 -18.86 -27.44 8.35
CA VAL A 14 -17.58 -27.92 7.85
C VAL A 14 -17.57 -27.54 6.38
N TYR A 15 -17.18 -26.30 6.09
CA TYR A 15 -16.72 -25.96 4.75
C TYR A 15 -15.47 -26.78 4.52
N ASP A 16 -15.52 -27.70 3.56
CA ASP A 16 -14.35 -28.45 3.12
C ASP A 16 -13.23 -27.44 2.78
N THR A 17 -12.00 -27.76 3.14
CA THR A 17 -10.81 -26.95 2.85
C THR A 17 -10.72 -26.66 1.35
N THR A 18 -11.19 -27.60 0.51
CA THR A 18 -11.26 -27.46 -0.94
C THR A 18 -12.26 -26.38 -1.37
N ASP A 19 -13.45 -26.33 -0.77
CA ASP A 19 -14.48 -25.34 -1.09
C ASP A 19 -14.03 -23.93 -0.67
N SER A 20 -13.30 -23.83 0.45
CA SER A 20 -12.69 -22.56 0.89
C SER A 20 -11.64 -22.05 -0.10
N PHE A 21 -10.78 -22.93 -0.63
CA PHE A 21 -9.79 -22.55 -1.65
C PHE A 21 -10.46 -22.13 -2.97
N ILE A 22 -11.49 -22.85 -3.39
CA ILE A 22 -12.28 -22.53 -4.59
C ILE A 22 -12.94 -21.16 -4.44
N ILE A 23 -13.56 -20.88 -3.29
CA ILE A 23 -14.22 -19.59 -3.02
C ILE A 23 -13.20 -18.44 -3.09
N ILE A 24 -12.03 -18.56 -2.44
CA ILE A 24 -10.98 -17.54 -2.49
C ILE A 24 -10.47 -17.33 -3.93
N SER A 25 -10.30 -18.41 -4.69
CA SER A 25 -9.85 -18.35 -6.07
C SER A 25 -10.89 -17.71 -6.99
N ILE A 26 -12.18 -17.98 -6.78
CA ILE A 26 -13.28 -17.34 -7.50
C ILE A 26 -13.21 -15.84 -7.28
N PHE A 27 -13.12 -15.36 -6.04
CA PHE A 27 -13.06 -13.92 -5.76
C PHE A 27 -11.83 -13.23 -6.37
N THR A 28 -10.68 -13.92 -6.40
CA THR A 28 -9.44 -13.35 -6.94
C THR A 28 -9.45 -13.28 -8.47
N LYS A 29 -10.17 -14.20 -9.12
CA LYS A 29 -10.24 -14.33 -10.59
C LYS A 29 -11.63 -14.06 -11.15
N GLU A 30 -12.48 -13.42 -10.35
CA GLU A 30 -13.85 -13.12 -10.72
C GLU A 30 -13.93 -12.30 -12.01
N PRO A 31 -13.17 -11.20 -12.21
CA PRO A 31 -13.33 -10.41 -13.42
C PRO A 31 -12.83 -11.16 -14.68
N GLU A 32 -11.79 -12.00 -14.56
CA GLU A 32 -11.36 -12.87 -15.66
C GLU A 32 -12.39 -13.95 -15.99
N PHE A 33 -12.98 -14.57 -14.96
CA PHE A 33 -13.99 -15.61 -15.11
C PHE A 33 -15.29 -15.07 -15.73
N GLN A 34 -15.74 -13.87 -15.32
CA GLN A 34 -16.91 -13.22 -15.90
C GLN A 34 -16.70 -12.91 -17.38
N ALA A 35 -15.53 -12.38 -17.76
CA ALA A 35 -15.21 -12.13 -19.16
C ALA A 35 -15.20 -13.42 -20.00
N TRP A 36 -14.65 -14.51 -19.45
CA TRP A 36 -14.65 -15.81 -20.13
C TRP A 36 -16.08 -16.38 -20.29
N LEU A 37 -16.93 -16.26 -19.27
CA LEU A 37 -18.31 -16.70 -19.35
C LEU A 37 -19.10 -15.99 -20.46
N ILE A 38 -18.95 -14.66 -20.56
CA ILE A 38 -19.65 -13.87 -21.57
C ILE A 38 -19.15 -14.22 -22.96
N GLU A 39 -17.84 -14.32 -23.17
CA GLU A 39 -17.30 -14.44 -24.52
C GLU A 39 -17.19 -15.87 -25.05
N VAL A 40 -16.86 -16.83 -24.19
CA VAL A 40 -16.65 -18.23 -24.60
C VAL A 40 -17.92 -19.05 -24.44
N LYS A 41 -18.66 -18.82 -23.35
CA LYS A 41 -19.84 -19.61 -23.00
C LYS A 41 -21.16 -18.90 -23.30
N ASP A 42 -21.12 -17.64 -23.76
CA ASP A 42 -22.30 -16.80 -24.07
C ASP A 42 -23.35 -16.82 -22.95
N ALA A 43 -22.87 -16.88 -21.70
CA ALA A 43 -23.68 -17.07 -20.51
C ALA A 43 -23.48 -15.91 -19.54
N ASP A 44 -24.58 -15.32 -19.09
CA ASP A 44 -24.54 -14.21 -18.15
C ASP A 44 -24.45 -14.71 -16.70
N VAL A 45 -23.61 -14.03 -15.91
CA VAL A 45 -23.27 -14.35 -14.52
C VAL A 45 -24.49 -14.32 -13.61
N GLU A 46 -25.47 -13.46 -13.93
CA GLU A 46 -26.72 -13.32 -13.19
C GLU A 46 -27.72 -14.45 -13.47
N THR A 47 -27.61 -15.11 -14.63
CA THR A 47 -28.52 -16.20 -15.03
C THR A 47 -28.07 -17.58 -14.52
N LEU A 48 -26.83 -17.70 -14.07
CA LEU A 48 -26.22 -18.96 -13.66
C LEU A 48 -26.48 -19.28 -12.19
N SER A 49 -26.96 -20.49 -11.91
CA SER A 49 -27.07 -21.00 -10.54
C SER A 49 -25.69 -21.16 -9.88
N GLN A 50 -25.62 -21.02 -8.56
CA GLN A 50 -24.35 -21.10 -7.82
C GLN A 50 -23.60 -22.43 -8.06
N SER A 51 -24.33 -23.55 -8.18
CA SER A 51 -23.74 -24.85 -8.49
C SER A 51 -23.13 -24.88 -9.88
N LYS A 52 -23.85 -24.35 -10.89
CA LYS A 52 -23.33 -24.31 -12.26
C LYS A 52 -22.13 -23.38 -12.37
N ARG A 53 -22.14 -22.26 -11.65
CA ARG A 53 -21.00 -21.35 -11.56
C ARG A 53 -19.74 -22.07 -11.08
N LYS A 54 -19.84 -22.90 -10.04
CA LYS A 54 -18.71 -23.68 -9.51
C LYS A 54 -18.16 -24.68 -10.53
N GLU A 55 -19.03 -25.41 -11.24
CA GLU A 55 -18.62 -26.35 -12.29
C GLU A 55 -17.85 -25.63 -13.42
N MET A 56 -18.40 -24.52 -13.91
CA MET A 56 -17.80 -23.73 -14.97
C MET A 56 -16.50 -23.08 -14.52
N PHE A 57 -16.38 -22.73 -13.24
CA PHE A 57 -15.14 -22.22 -12.67
C PHE A 57 -14.03 -23.28 -12.62
N ILE A 58 -14.37 -24.55 -12.38
CA ILE A 58 -13.39 -25.64 -12.42
C ILE A 58 -12.85 -25.81 -13.85
N GLU A 59 -13.72 -25.79 -14.86
CA GLU A 59 -13.32 -25.83 -16.28
C GLU A 59 -12.44 -24.62 -16.64
N PHE A 60 -12.84 -23.41 -16.22
CA PHE A 60 -12.04 -22.20 -16.40
C PHE A 60 -10.66 -22.32 -15.74
N MET A 61 -10.59 -22.84 -14.51
CA MET A 61 -9.31 -23.02 -13.80
C MET A 61 -8.43 -24.07 -14.47
N GLU A 62 -9.02 -25.12 -15.05
CA GLU A 62 -8.30 -26.10 -15.86
C GLU A 62 -7.68 -25.43 -17.10
N ASP A 63 -8.47 -24.68 -17.87
CA ASP A 63 -7.99 -23.95 -19.06
C ASP A 63 -6.97 -22.86 -18.70
N TYR A 64 -7.17 -22.18 -17.57
CA TYR A 64 -6.24 -21.18 -17.05
C TYR A 64 -4.90 -21.81 -16.67
N ASN A 65 -4.91 -22.94 -15.99
CA ASN A 65 -3.70 -23.63 -15.56
C ASN A 65 -2.97 -24.32 -16.73
N THR A 66 -3.70 -24.80 -17.74
CA THR A 66 -3.15 -25.47 -18.93
C THR A 66 -2.78 -24.51 -20.06
N ALA A 67 -3.01 -23.21 -19.86
CA ALA A 67 -2.73 -22.15 -20.81
C ALA A 67 -3.48 -22.30 -22.16
N THR A 68 -4.67 -22.90 -22.16
CA THR A 68 -5.48 -23.20 -23.36
C THR A 68 -6.56 -22.16 -23.67
N LEU A 69 -6.64 -21.07 -22.89
CA LEU A 69 -7.67 -20.05 -23.09
C LEU A 69 -7.51 -19.36 -24.47
N PRO A 70 -8.62 -19.03 -25.16
CA PRO A 70 -8.57 -18.54 -26.55
C PRO A 70 -7.79 -17.22 -26.74
N HIS A 71 -7.76 -16.36 -25.71
CA HIS A 71 -7.11 -15.05 -25.81
C HIS A 71 -6.33 -14.72 -24.53
N LYS A 72 -5.17 -14.09 -24.70
CA LYS A 72 -4.27 -13.73 -23.57
C LYS A 72 -4.91 -12.80 -22.52
N LYS A 73 -6.00 -12.10 -22.89
CA LYS A 73 -6.73 -11.19 -21.96
C LYS A 73 -7.29 -11.90 -20.74
N PHE A 74 -7.67 -13.17 -20.86
CA PHE A 74 -8.28 -13.92 -19.75
C PHE A 74 -7.28 -14.30 -18.66
N TYR A 75 -5.97 -14.14 -18.89
CA TYR A 75 -4.95 -14.34 -17.84
C TYR A 75 -4.79 -13.12 -16.93
N SER A 76 -5.09 -11.92 -17.44
CA SER A 76 -4.93 -10.65 -16.72
C SER A 76 -5.78 -9.58 -17.37
N ILE A 77 -7.06 -9.53 -16.98
CA ILE A 77 -8.00 -8.58 -17.55
C ILE A 77 -7.59 -7.15 -17.21
N GLU A 78 -7.08 -6.91 -16.00
CA GLU A 78 -6.63 -5.60 -15.54
C GLU A 78 -5.51 -5.01 -16.42
N LYS A 79 -4.53 -5.84 -16.82
CA LYS A 79 -3.45 -5.41 -17.72
C LYS A 79 -3.98 -5.07 -19.10
N TRP A 80 -4.95 -5.85 -19.58
CA TRP A 80 -5.59 -5.62 -20.87
C TRP A 80 -6.43 -4.33 -20.84
N GLU A 81 -7.22 -4.11 -19.79
CA GLU A 81 -8.04 -2.89 -19.62
C GLU A 81 -7.17 -1.64 -19.49
N LYS A 82 -6.11 -1.67 -18.69
CA LYS A 82 -5.14 -0.57 -18.59
C LYS A 82 -4.54 -0.24 -19.97
N ARG A 83 -4.19 -1.27 -20.75
CA ARG A 83 -3.72 -1.09 -22.14
C ARG A 83 -4.79 -0.45 -23.02
N GLN A 84 -6.02 -0.94 -22.98
CA GLN A 84 -7.12 -0.39 -23.78
C GLN A 84 -7.45 1.05 -23.36
N GLN A 85 -7.40 1.36 -22.07
CA GLN A 85 -7.61 2.70 -21.56
C GLN A 85 -6.50 3.66 -22.02
N ALA A 86 -5.23 3.26 -21.96
CA ALA A 86 -4.12 4.05 -22.48
C ALA A 86 -4.31 4.36 -23.97
N ILE A 87 -4.65 3.34 -24.78
CA ILE A 87 -4.95 3.50 -26.22
C ILE A 87 -6.10 4.48 -26.43
N ARG A 88 -7.20 4.36 -25.66
CA ARG A 88 -8.34 5.28 -25.74
C ARG A 88 -8.00 6.72 -25.37
N MET A 89 -7.11 6.91 -24.40
CA MET A 89 -6.61 8.22 -23.99
C MET A 89 -5.54 8.78 -24.94
N GLY A 90 -5.13 8.02 -25.96
CA GLY A 90 -4.04 8.39 -26.87
C GLY A 90 -2.66 8.33 -26.24
N GLU A 91 -2.53 7.70 -25.07
CA GLU A 91 -1.27 7.55 -24.34
C GLU A 91 -0.60 6.22 -24.71
N GLN A 92 0.73 6.23 -24.78
CA GLN A 92 1.50 5.01 -25.05
C GLN A 92 1.44 4.09 -23.84
N TYR A 93 0.85 2.90 -24.01
CA TYR A 93 0.90 1.87 -22.97
C TYR A 93 2.33 1.38 -22.80
N VAL A 94 2.99 1.80 -21.73
CA VAL A 94 4.27 1.24 -21.30
C VAL A 94 3.95 0.05 -20.40
N GLU A 95 4.27 -1.15 -20.86
CA GLU A 95 4.17 -2.35 -20.03
C GLU A 95 5.10 -2.17 -18.81
N GLU A 96 4.54 -2.32 -17.59
CA GLU A 96 5.28 -2.20 -16.33
C GLU A 96 6.32 -3.32 -16.25
N THR A 97 7.46 -3.06 -16.87
CA THR A 97 8.70 -3.78 -16.69
C THR A 97 9.44 -3.07 -15.57
N PHE A 98 9.88 -3.84 -14.57
CA PHE A 98 10.61 -3.31 -13.44
C PHE A 98 12.00 -2.88 -13.91
N ASP A 99 12.13 -1.59 -14.19
CA ASP A 99 13.38 -0.96 -14.60
C ASP A 99 14.00 -0.23 -13.41
N PHE A 100 15.06 -0.83 -12.85
CA PHE A 100 15.78 -0.29 -11.69
C PHE A 100 16.23 1.16 -11.90
N ALA A 101 16.61 1.54 -13.13
CA ALA A 101 17.11 2.87 -13.42
C ALA A 101 16.01 3.94 -13.33
N LYS A 102 14.79 3.63 -13.81
CA LYS A 102 13.64 4.53 -13.68
C LYS A 102 13.18 4.69 -12.24
N ASP A 103 13.27 3.62 -11.45
CA ASP A 103 12.89 3.66 -10.04
C ASP A 103 13.85 4.54 -9.22
N GLU A 104 15.15 4.39 -9.44
CA GLU A 104 16.18 5.24 -8.83
C GLU A 104 15.98 6.72 -9.19
N GLU A 105 15.67 7.03 -10.45
CA GLU A 105 15.42 8.39 -10.90
C GLU A 105 14.15 8.99 -10.24
N ARG A 106 13.07 8.21 -10.11
CA ARG A 106 11.86 8.65 -9.39
C ARG A 106 12.15 8.92 -7.91
N LEU A 107 12.91 8.05 -7.25
CA LEU A 107 13.28 8.24 -5.86
C LEU A 107 14.16 9.49 -5.68
N ARG A 108 15.06 9.75 -6.63
CA ARG A 108 15.89 10.96 -6.65
C ARG A 108 15.04 12.22 -6.83
N GLN A 109 14.05 12.19 -7.72
CA GLN A 109 13.13 13.31 -7.92
C GLN A 109 12.30 13.58 -6.67
N HIS A 110 11.79 12.53 -6.01
CA HIS A 110 11.05 12.65 -4.76
C HIS A 110 11.90 13.29 -3.66
N HIS A 111 13.15 12.82 -3.46
CA HIS A 111 14.08 13.44 -2.50
C HIS A 111 14.38 14.90 -2.83
N LYS A 112 14.56 15.24 -4.11
CA LYS A 112 14.81 16.62 -4.54
C LYS A 112 13.59 17.51 -4.27
N GLN A 113 12.38 17.02 -4.49
CA GLN A 113 11.15 17.74 -4.18
C GLN A 113 10.98 17.94 -2.68
N ALA A 114 11.20 16.90 -1.88
CA ALA A 114 11.16 16.98 -0.42
C ALA A 114 12.21 17.97 0.14
N ALA A 115 13.43 17.94 -0.39
CA ALA A 115 14.49 18.87 -0.01
C ALA A 115 14.14 20.32 -0.38
N LYS A 116 13.53 20.55 -1.56
CA LYS A 116 13.05 21.87 -1.97
C LYS A 116 11.91 22.37 -1.08
N ALA A 117 10.96 21.51 -0.74
CA ALA A 117 9.87 21.86 0.17
C ALA A 117 10.40 22.19 1.58
N ALA A 118 11.35 21.40 2.08
CA ALA A 118 12.02 21.67 3.35
C ALA A 118 12.82 22.98 3.32
N ALA A 119 13.52 23.27 2.23
CA ALA A 119 14.26 24.52 2.05
C ALA A 119 13.32 25.74 1.94
N ALA A 120 12.17 25.60 1.28
CA ALA A 120 11.16 26.66 1.20
C ALA A 120 10.49 26.93 2.55
N SER A 121 10.38 25.91 3.41
CA SER A 121 9.87 26.07 4.79
C SER A 121 10.91 26.61 5.78
N ARG A 122 12.21 26.53 5.46
CA ARG A 122 13.25 27.19 6.24
C ARG A 122 13.17 28.70 5.98
N GLN A 123 12.83 29.43 7.03
CA GLN A 123 12.85 30.90 7.08
C GLN A 123 14.13 31.46 6.42
N PRO A 124 14.05 32.63 5.73
CA PRO A 124 15.19 33.20 5.03
C PRO A 124 16.37 33.31 5.99
N ALA A 125 17.50 32.71 5.62
CA ALA A 125 18.70 32.68 6.44
C ALA A 125 19.10 34.12 6.81
N LEU A 126 18.80 34.50 8.06
CA LEU A 126 19.37 35.69 8.68
C LEU A 126 20.88 35.55 8.57
N GLN A 127 21.54 36.54 7.98
CA GLN A 127 23.00 36.62 7.88
C GLN A 127 23.56 36.84 9.29
N LEU A 128 23.57 35.78 10.10
CA LEU A 128 24.14 35.78 11.44
C LEU A 128 25.66 35.71 11.31
N SER A 129 26.36 36.50 12.13
CA SER A 129 27.82 36.44 12.22
C SER A 129 28.28 35.06 12.70
N GLU A 130 29.52 34.68 12.35
CA GLU A 130 30.09 33.38 12.71
C GLU A 130 30.05 33.12 14.22
N ASP A 131 30.23 34.16 15.02
CA ASP A 131 30.20 34.08 16.49
C ASP A 131 28.79 33.80 17.02
N GLN A 132 27.77 34.45 16.45
CA GLN A 132 26.37 34.18 16.79
C GLN A 132 25.98 32.75 16.40
N ILE A 133 26.51 32.20 15.30
CA ILE A 133 26.26 30.81 14.89
C ILE A 133 26.91 29.82 15.86
N LYS A 134 28.15 30.08 16.31
CA LYS A 134 28.84 29.26 17.31
C LYS A 134 28.11 29.25 18.64
N GLU A 135 27.62 30.39 19.10
CA GLU A 135 26.80 30.48 20.30
C GLU A 135 25.48 29.72 20.17
N LEU A 136 24.77 29.88 19.05
CA LEU A 136 23.53 29.15 18.79
C LEU A 136 23.77 27.64 18.77
N SER A 137 24.88 27.20 18.19
CA SER A 137 25.29 25.79 18.19
C SER A 137 25.57 25.29 19.61
N ARG A 138 26.26 26.08 20.44
CA ARG A 138 26.52 25.77 21.86
C ARG A 138 25.21 25.61 22.63
N VAL A 139 24.31 26.58 22.50
CA VAL A 139 23.02 26.62 23.20
C VAL A 139 22.13 25.46 22.78
N ASN A 140 22.08 25.13 21.48
CA ASN A 140 21.32 23.98 21.00
C ASN A 140 21.86 22.67 21.56
N ARG A 141 23.19 22.51 21.65
CA ARG A 141 23.80 21.33 22.26
C ARG A 141 23.44 21.22 23.74
N GLU A 142 23.52 22.31 24.49
CA GLU A 142 23.12 22.35 25.90
C GLU A 142 21.63 22.02 26.10
N ARG A 143 20.75 22.47 25.19
CA ARG A 143 19.31 22.11 25.20
C ARG A 143 19.09 20.62 24.99
N ILE A 144 19.79 20.03 24.01
CA ILE A 144 19.69 18.58 23.73
C ILE A 144 20.20 17.77 24.92
N GLU A 145 21.28 18.23 25.56
CA GLU A 145 21.84 17.59 26.76
C GLU A 145 20.90 17.72 27.96
N ALA A 146 20.30 18.89 28.18
CA ALA A 146 19.30 19.10 29.22
C ALA A 146 18.05 18.23 28.99
N ASP A 147 17.58 18.10 27.76
CA ASP A 147 16.43 17.26 27.42
C ASP A 147 16.75 15.77 27.59
N ARG A 148 17.97 15.35 27.21
CA ARG A 148 18.48 14.01 27.50
C ARG A 148 18.57 13.75 29.01
N MET A 149 19.04 14.70 29.81
CA MET A 149 19.11 14.58 31.27
C MET A 149 17.72 14.47 31.89
N ARG A 150 16.75 15.30 31.44
CA ARG A 150 15.35 15.20 31.86
C ARG A 150 14.76 13.83 31.55
N LYS A 151 15.01 13.32 30.33
CA LYS A 151 14.55 11.99 29.90
C LYS A 151 15.19 10.86 30.73
N MET A 152 16.41 11.07 31.22
CA MET A 152 17.11 10.15 32.13
C MET A 152 16.76 10.37 33.61
N GLY A 153 15.80 11.25 33.95
CA GLY A 153 15.34 11.49 35.32
C GLY A 153 16.26 12.35 36.18
N LEU A 154 17.28 12.99 35.58
CA LEU A 154 18.19 13.93 36.22
C LEU A 154 17.68 15.37 36.03
N THR A 155 17.77 16.22 37.06
CA THR A 155 17.38 17.62 36.98
C THR A 155 18.49 18.45 36.32
N PRO A 156 18.25 19.13 35.18
CA PRO A 156 19.24 20.01 34.56
C PRO A 156 19.53 21.23 35.44
N LYS A 157 20.76 21.76 35.35
CA LYS A 157 21.19 22.99 36.03
C LYS A 157 20.41 24.20 35.51
N GLU A 158 20.02 25.11 36.41
CA GLU A 158 19.39 26.39 36.04
C GLU A 158 20.30 27.19 35.11
N GLY A 159 19.79 27.56 33.93
CA GLY A 159 20.51 28.32 32.89
C GLY A 159 21.06 27.51 31.71
N MET A 160 21.01 26.17 31.72
CA MET A 160 21.40 25.37 30.55
C MET A 160 20.48 25.65 29.35
N GLY A 161 21.06 26.04 28.20
CA GLY A 161 20.30 26.27 26.97
C GLY A 161 19.58 27.63 26.88
N VAL A 162 19.95 28.60 27.70
CA VAL A 162 19.40 29.96 27.70
C VAL A 162 20.45 30.96 27.20
N ARG A 163 20.06 31.88 26.30
CA ARG A 163 20.89 33.02 25.87
C ARG A 163 20.47 34.26 26.66
N TYR A 164 21.44 34.99 27.19
CA TYR A 164 21.23 36.33 27.71
C TYR A 164 21.67 37.31 26.62
N GLU A 165 20.77 38.17 26.18
CA GLU A 165 21.12 39.30 25.32
C GLU A 165 21.35 40.50 26.23
N GLU A 166 22.53 41.12 26.13
CA GLU A 166 22.77 42.42 26.74
C GLU A 166 21.89 43.43 25.97
N VAL A 167 20.86 43.93 26.64
CA VAL A 167 20.07 45.04 26.13
C VAL A 167 20.88 46.29 26.43
N ASP A 168 21.67 46.73 25.46
CA ASP A 168 22.33 48.04 25.51
C ASP A 168 21.24 49.13 25.66
N LEU A 169 21.24 49.82 26.81
CA LEU A 169 20.38 50.96 27.13
C LEU A 169 20.97 52.28 26.61
#